data_AF-A0A8K0Q614-F1
#
_entry.id   AF-A0A8K0Q614-F1
#
_cell.length_a   1.000
_cell.length_b   1.000
_cell.length_c   1.000
_cell.angle_alpha   90.00
_cell.angle_beta   90.00
_cell.angle_gamma   90.00
#
_symmetry.space_group_name_H-M   'P 1'
#
loop_
_entity.id
_entity.type
_entity.pdbx_description
1 polymer ?
#
loop_
_entity_poly.entity_id
_entity_poly.type
_entity_poly.pdbx_seq_one_letter_code
_entity_poly.pdbx_strand_id
1 'polypeptide(L)'
;MQLSKTVAIVAALTLGVVEAHSAPSETTLVTSVVAASTATDATEHIPRAICNQIFPQPKVFKCDAEGYITNDSGKLGDAVFQPTVEACADYCLWLASCNSFMYRWGQCQLYGGDFSSLGFSSQSSGGSYWYQLECFNC
;
A
#
# COMPACT_ATOMS: atom_id res chain seq x y z
N MET A 1 -18.25 22.54 -3.23
CA MET A 1 -16.89 22.93 -3.65
C MET A 1 -15.98 21.73 -3.46
N GLN A 2 -15.72 20.97 -4.53
CA GLN A 2 -14.64 19.99 -4.58
C GLN A 2 -13.85 20.26 -5.86
N LEU A 3 -12.55 20.54 -5.68
CA LEU A 3 -11.59 20.82 -6.74
C LEU A 3 -10.56 19.70 -6.69
N SER A 4 -10.79 18.60 -7.43
CA SER A 4 -9.79 17.54 -7.59
C SER A 4 -8.87 17.90 -8.76
N LYS A 5 -7.59 18.15 -8.44
CA LYS A 5 -6.52 18.34 -9.42
C LYS A 5 -6.08 16.95 -9.91
N THR A 6 -6.32 16.67 -11.19
CA THR A 6 -5.83 15.46 -11.88
C THR A 6 -4.39 15.69 -12.35
N VAL A 7 -3.46 14.82 -11.98
CA VAL A 7 -2.12 14.72 -12.57
C VAL A 7 -2.11 13.49 -13.47
N ALA A 8 -1.90 13.70 -14.77
CA ALA A 8 -1.75 12.63 -15.75
C ALA A 8 -0.27 12.27 -15.91
N ILE A 9 0.09 11.01 -15.69
CA ILE A 9 1.43 10.48 -15.98
C ILE A 9 1.34 9.74 -17.32
N VAL A 10 2.00 10.28 -18.35
CA VAL A 10 2.10 9.66 -19.68
C VAL A 10 3.27 8.69 -19.68
N ALA A 11 3.00 7.39 -19.62
CA ALA A 11 4.00 6.36 -19.87
C ALA A 11 4.02 6.05 -21.38
N ALA A 12 5.05 6.52 -22.08
CA ALA A 12 5.31 6.14 -23.47
C ALA A 12 6.13 4.83 -23.48
N LEU A 13 5.51 3.71 -23.87
CA LEU A 13 6.25 2.51 -24.24
C LEU A 13 6.57 2.53 -25.74
N THR A 14 7.86 2.51 -26.04
CA THR A 14 8.46 2.32 -27.35
C THR A 14 8.47 0.83 -27.72
N LEU A 15 7.94 0.47 -28.89
CA LEU A 15 8.14 -0.85 -29.50
C LEU A 15 8.59 -0.67 -30.95
N GLY A 16 9.70 -1.33 -31.28
CA GLY A 16 10.41 -1.21 -32.54
C GLY A 16 9.94 -2.15 -33.65
N VAL A 17 10.15 -1.67 -34.88
CA VAL A 17 10.64 -2.28 -36.14
C VAL A 17 10.21 -3.71 -36.51
N VAL A 18 9.59 -3.83 -37.70
CA VAL A 18 10.08 -4.69 -38.82
C VAL A 18 9.77 -4.04 -40.18
N GLU A 19 10.75 -4.07 -41.09
CA GLU A 19 10.67 -3.65 -42.49
C GLU A 19 9.90 -4.66 -43.36
N ALA A 20 9.17 -4.19 -44.39
CA ALA A 20 9.29 -4.67 -45.78
C ALA A 20 8.36 -3.94 -46.78
N HIS A 21 9.00 -3.44 -47.85
CA HIS A 21 8.62 -3.45 -49.28
C HIS A 21 7.36 -2.72 -49.84
N SER A 22 7.68 -1.77 -50.74
CA SER A 22 7.00 -1.37 -52.01
C SER A 22 5.78 -0.43 -51.99
N ALA A 23 5.90 0.64 -52.80
CA ALA A 23 4.98 1.76 -53.07
C ALA A 23 3.75 1.38 -53.95
N PRO A 24 2.81 2.30 -54.35
CA PRO A 24 2.56 3.70 -53.98
C PRO A 24 1.07 4.01 -53.56
N SER A 25 0.84 5.26 -53.13
CA SER A 25 -0.40 6.06 -53.08
C SER A 25 -1.77 5.38 -52.92
N GLU A 26 -2.40 5.62 -51.77
CA GLU A 26 -3.82 6.06 -51.69
C GLU A 26 -4.10 6.66 -50.30
N THR A 27 -4.62 7.89 -50.28
CA THR A 27 -4.99 8.63 -49.07
C THR A 27 -6.24 8.00 -48.46
N THR A 28 -6.05 7.04 -47.56
CA THR A 28 -7.13 6.47 -46.76
C THR A 28 -7.26 7.25 -45.46
N LEU A 29 -8.27 8.11 -45.38
CA LEU A 29 -8.73 8.74 -44.14
C LEU A 29 -9.28 7.65 -43.22
N VAL A 30 -8.45 7.13 -42.32
CA VAL A 30 -8.88 6.21 -41.27
C VAL A 30 -9.59 7.03 -40.19
N THR A 31 -10.92 7.07 -40.25
CA THR A 31 -11.75 7.57 -39.15
C THR A 31 -11.64 6.59 -37.99
N SER A 32 -10.73 6.88 -37.07
CA SER A 32 -10.59 6.15 -35.81
C SER A 32 -11.82 6.38 -34.94
N VAL A 33 -12.70 5.38 -34.85
CA VAL A 33 -13.71 5.31 -33.81
C VAL A 33 -13.01 5.01 -32.49
N VAL A 34 -12.84 6.03 -31.65
CA VAL A 34 -12.44 5.84 -30.25
C VAL A 34 -13.59 5.14 -29.54
N ALA A 35 -13.43 3.83 -29.35
CA ALA A 35 -14.22 3.08 -28.40
C ALA A 35 -13.97 3.69 -27.02
N ALA A 36 -14.98 4.36 -26.46
CA ALA A 36 -14.96 4.78 -25.08
C ALA A 36 -15.03 3.53 -24.21
N SER A 37 -13.88 3.04 -23.77
CA SER A 37 -13.79 2.00 -22.75
C SER A 37 -14.29 2.62 -21.44
N THR A 38 -15.52 2.29 -21.06
CA THR A 38 -15.97 2.43 -19.67
C THR A 38 -15.08 1.49 -18.85
N ALA A 39 -14.08 2.06 -18.19
CA ALA A 39 -13.41 1.39 -17.09
C ALA A 39 -14.44 1.30 -15.95
N THR A 40 -15.23 0.23 -15.96
CA THR A 40 -15.95 -0.19 -14.77
C THR A 40 -14.87 -0.56 -13.77
N ASP A 41 -14.79 0.21 -12.70
CA ASP A 41 -14.00 -0.06 -11.51
C ASP A 41 -14.34 -1.48 -11.05
N ALA A 42 -13.57 -2.45 -11.52
CA ALA A 42 -13.51 -3.75 -10.90
C ALA A 42 -12.74 -3.51 -9.61
N THR A 43 -13.47 -3.18 -8.54
CA THR A 43 -13.00 -3.47 -7.19
C THR A 43 -12.78 -4.99 -7.15
N GLU A 44 -11.59 -5.41 -7.57
CA GLU A 44 -11.12 -6.77 -7.45
C GLU A 44 -11.16 -7.08 -5.95
N HIS A 45 -12.11 -7.92 -5.56
CA HIS A 45 -12.22 -8.41 -4.20
C HIS A 45 -11.10 -9.44 -4.01
N ILE A 46 -9.85 -8.96 -3.92
CA ILE A 46 -8.74 -9.77 -3.46
C ILE A 46 -9.18 -10.30 -2.08
N PRO A 47 -9.19 -11.62 -1.86
CA PRO A 47 -9.58 -12.17 -0.57
C PRO A 47 -8.71 -11.48 0.48
N ARG A 48 -9.35 -10.79 1.43
CA ARG A 48 -8.64 -10.21 2.56
C ARG A 48 -7.93 -11.37 3.26
N ALA A 49 -6.60 -11.31 3.33
CA ALA A 49 -5.88 -12.14 4.27
C ALA A 49 -6.51 -11.94 5.65
N ILE A 50 -6.66 -13.02 6.42
CA ILE A 50 -7.17 -12.98 7.78
C ILE A 50 -6.00 -13.27 8.69
N CYS A 51 -5.40 -12.20 9.19
CA CYS A 51 -4.35 -12.22 10.18
C CYS A 51 -4.93 -12.54 11.55
N ASN A 52 -4.21 -13.36 12.29
CA ASN A 52 -4.50 -13.60 13.70
C ASN A 52 -3.22 -13.41 14.51
N GLN A 53 -3.30 -12.70 15.63
CA GLN A 53 -2.14 -12.48 16.49
C GLN A 53 -1.65 -13.81 17.08
N ILE A 54 -0.34 -14.05 17.01
CA ILE A 54 0.28 -15.28 17.51
C ILE A 54 0.34 -15.24 19.04
N PHE A 55 -0.11 -16.32 19.69
CA PHE A 55 -0.02 -16.50 21.14
C PHE A 55 0.71 -17.81 21.51
N PRO A 56 1.70 -17.78 22.41
CA PRO A 56 2.29 -16.59 23.03
C PRO A 56 3.05 -15.74 21.99
N GLN A 57 3.14 -14.43 22.23
CA GLN A 57 3.83 -13.52 21.32
C GLN A 57 5.32 -13.87 21.18
N PRO A 58 5.88 -13.88 19.96
CA PRO A 58 7.31 -14.06 19.75
C PRO A 58 8.11 -12.95 20.45
N LYS A 59 9.06 -13.33 21.33
CA LYS A 59 9.86 -12.36 22.10
C LYS A 59 10.88 -11.58 21.27
N VAL A 60 11.22 -12.09 20.09
CA VAL A 60 12.19 -11.45 19.18
C VAL A 60 11.60 -10.26 18.44
N PHE A 61 10.27 -10.20 18.35
CA PHE A 61 9.54 -9.14 17.65
C PHE A 61 8.84 -8.21 18.65
N LYS A 62 8.45 -7.04 18.16
CA LYS A 62 7.59 -6.12 18.93
C LYS A 62 6.15 -6.43 18.58
N CYS A 63 5.44 -7.09 19.49
CA CYS A 63 4.10 -7.63 19.25
C CYS A 63 3.01 -7.04 20.14
N ASP A 64 3.31 -5.96 20.86
CA ASP A 64 2.39 -5.10 21.63
C ASP A 64 3.23 -4.04 22.38
N ALA A 65 4.27 -3.52 21.74
CA ALA A 65 5.22 -2.67 22.45
C ALA A 65 4.66 -1.25 22.55
N GLU A 66 4.40 -0.75 23.76
CA GLU A 66 4.08 0.67 23.93
C GLU A 66 5.32 1.52 23.65
N GLY A 67 5.17 2.58 22.87
CA GLY A 67 6.30 3.43 22.53
C GLY A 67 6.01 4.55 21.56
N TYR A 68 7.07 5.22 21.13
CA TYR A 68 7.08 6.15 20.01
C TYR A 68 8.24 5.85 19.07
N ILE A 69 8.16 6.38 17.85
CA ILE A 69 9.26 6.43 16.89
C ILE A 69 9.74 7.86 16.76
N THR A 70 10.98 8.06 16.32
CA THR A 70 11.56 9.39 16.11
C THR A 70 11.77 9.72 14.64
N ASN A 71 11.59 8.73 13.76
CA ASN A 71 11.75 8.87 12.32
C ASN A 71 10.47 8.45 11.60
N ASP A 72 9.77 9.42 11.02
CA ASP A 72 8.53 9.25 10.26
C ASP A 72 8.76 8.99 8.76
N SER A 73 10.01 9.00 8.28
CA SER A 73 10.33 8.76 6.87
C SER A 73 9.90 7.37 6.37
N GLY A 74 9.72 6.42 7.30
CA GLY A 74 9.23 5.07 6.98
C GLY A 74 7.71 4.96 6.89
N LYS A 75 6.96 6.06 7.09
CA LYS A 75 5.50 6.09 7.13
C LYS A 75 4.91 5.83 5.74
N LEU A 76 3.95 4.90 5.66
CA LEU A 76 3.28 4.52 4.42
C LEU A 76 1.90 5.15 4.35
N GLY A 77 1.82 6.36 3.79
CA GLY A 77 0.58 7.10 3.67
C GLY A 77 0.01 7.53 5.02
N ASP A 78 -1.24 8.01 5.02
CA ASP A 78 -1.92 8.47 6.23
C ASP A 78 -2.45 7.32 7.10
N ALA A 79 -2.73 7.63 8.36
CA ALA A 79 -3.35 6.67 9.25
C ALA A 79 -4.77 6.33 8.76
N VAL A 80 -5.12 5.05 8.81
CA VAL A 80 -6.42 4.54 8.39
C VAL A 80 -7.16 3.96 9.59
N PHE A 81 -8.48 4.05 9.55
CA PHE A 81 -9.30 3.39 10.56
C PHE A 81 -9.35 1.88 10.30
N GLN A 82 -8.92 1.09 11.29
CA GLN A 82 -9.09 -0.36 11.35
C GLN A 82 -9.59 -0.72 12.75
N PRO A 83 -10.72 -1.45 12.88
CA PRO A 83 -11.37 -1.64 14.18
C PRO A 83 -10.58 -2.53 15.15
N THR A 84 -9.63 -3.32 14.65
CA THR A 84 -8.81 -4.24 15.44
C THR A 84 -7.35 -4.21 15.00
N VAL A 85 -6.48 -4.75 15.85
CA VAL A 85 -5.04 -4.92 15.55
C VAL A 85 -4.84 -5.90 14.40
N GLU A 86 -5.66 -6.94 14.31
CA GLU A 86 -5.63 -7.91 13.20
C GLU A 86 -6.04 -7.26 11.89
N ALA A 87 -7.05 -6.40 11.89
CA ALA A 87 -7.46 -5.66 10.68
C ALA A 87 -6.36 -4.69 10.20
N CYS A 88 -5.51 -4.20 11.10
CA CYS A 88 -4.29 -3.48 10.74
C CYS A 88 -3.28 -4.38 10.03
N ALA A 89 -3.04 -5.58 10.55
CA ALA A 89 -2.15 -6.55 9.92
C ALA A 89 -2.68 -6.98 8.54
N ASP A 90 -3.98 -7.22 8.42
CA ASP A 90 -4.64 -7.49 7.14
C ASP A 90 -4.36 -6.36 6.16
N TYR A 91 -4.59 -5.11 6.57
CA TYR A 91 -4.39 -3.94 5.72
C TYR A 91 -2.92 -3.73 5.34
N CYS A 92 -1.98 -4.01 6.25
CA CYS A 92 -0.55 -3.95 5.99
C CYS A 92 -0.15 -4.90 4.86
N LEU A 93 -0.73 -6.11 4.77
CA LEU A 93 -0.43 -7.07 3.69
C LEU A 93 -0.84 -6.61 2.29
N TRP A 94 -1.76 -5.65 2.16
CA TRP A 94 -2.10 -5.06 0.85
C TRP A 94 -0.96 -4.22 0.29
N LEU A 95 -0.03 -3.79 1.15
CA LEU A 95 1.13 -3.00 0.77
C LEU A 95 2.38 -3.86 0.92
N ALA A 96 2.97 -4.27 -0.20
CA ALA A 96 4.20 -5.05 -0.21
C ALA A 96 5.38 -4.37 0.52
N SER A 97 5.30 -3.06 0.72
CA SER A 97 6.29 -2.27 1.46
C SER A 97 6.01 -2.18 2.96
N CYS A 98 4.90 -2.72 3.47
CA CYS A 98 4.54 -2.63 4.89
C CYS A 98 5.12 -3.81 5.67
N ASN A 99 5.84 -3.49 6.75
CA ASN A 99 6.48 -4.48 7.62
C ASN A 99 6.06 -4.32 9.08
N SER A 100 5.60 -3.13 9.46
CA SER A 100 5.19 -2.82 10.83
C SER A 100 4.09 -1.78 10.85
N PHE A 101 3.39 -1.69 11.98
CA PHE A 101 2.35 -0.69 12.18
C PHE A 101 2.23 -0.28 13.64
N MET A 102 1.65 0.91 13.83
CA MET A 102 1.16 1.38 15.11
C MET A 102 -0.35 1.27 15.15
N TYR A 103 -0.89 0.80 16.27
CA TYR A 103 -2.31 0.80 16.56
C TYR A 103 -2.62 1.69 17.76
N ARG A 104 -3.63 2.56 17.61
CA ARG A 104 -4.15 3.40 18.69
C ARG A 104 -5.62 3.68 18.48
N TRP A 105 -6.47 3.12 19.35
CA TRP A 105 -7.92 3.38 19.37
C TRP A 105 -8.60 3.27 18.00
N GLY A 106 -8.27 2.20 17.26
CA GLY A 106 -8.83 1.97 15.92
C GLY A 106 -8.10 2.71 14.79
N GLN A 107 -7.05 3.47 15.07
CA GLN A 107 -6.20 4.09 14.06
C GLN A 107 -4.96 3.24 13.80
N CYS A 108 -4.69 3.03 12.52
CA CYS A 108 -3.61 2.24 12.01
C CYS A 108 -2.63 3.11 11.23
N GLN A 109 -1.40 3.26 11.72
CA GLN A 109 -0.34 3.89 10.94
C GLN A 109 0.65 2.84 10.48
N LEU A 110 0.76 2.66 9.16
CA LEU A 110 1.66 1.68 8.54
C LEU A 110 3.07 2.24 8.32
N TYR A 111 4.05 1.35 8.37
CA TYR A 111 5.47 1.65 8.16
C TYR A 111 6.18 0.55 7.36
N GLY A 112 7.15 0.94 6.54
CA GLY A 112 7.98 0.01 5.76
C GLY A 112 9.37 -0.28 6.32
N GLY A 113 9.72 0.30 7.46
CA GLY A 113 10.98 0.04 8.15
C GLY A 113 10.82 -0.92 9.33
N ASP A 114 11.93 -1.49 9.78
CA ASP A 114 12.01 -2.14 11.08
C ASP A 114 12.04 -1.08 12.21
N PHE A 115 11.76 -1.50 13.45
CA PHE A 115 11.72 -0.57 14.58
C PHE A 115 13.06 0.08 14.93
N SER A 116 14.19 -0.55 14.57
CA SER A 116 15.50 0.06 14.78
C SER A 116 15.69 1.26 13.86
N SER A 117 15.30 1.13 12.59
CA SER A 117 15.38 2.19 11.58
C SER A 117 14.43 3.36 11.84
N LEU A 118 13.29 3.09 12.49
CA LEU A 118 12.31 4.09 12.90
C LEU A 118 12.70 4.82 14.19
N GLY A 119 13.78 4.37 14.86
CA GLY A 119 14.21 4.94 16.13
C GLY A 119 13.18 4.72 17.23
N PHE A 120 12.64 3.51 17.33
CA PHE A 120 11.66 3.12 18.33
C PHE A 120 12.22 3.26 19.76
N SER A 121 11.40 3.83 20.64
CA SER A 121 11.66 3.97 22.07
C SER A 121 10.48 3.42 22.86
N SER A 122 10.74 2.56 23.83
CA SER A 122 9.71 1.92 24.68
C SER A 122 9.24 2.81 25.84
N GLN A 123 9.31 4.13 25.69
CA GLN A 123 8.76 5.06 26.66
C GLN A 123 7.24 5.12 26.51
N SER A 124 6.51 5.26 27.61
CA SER A 124 5.05 5.33 27.56
C SER A 124 4.61 6.45 26.62
N SER A 125 3.71 6.11 25.71
CA SER A 125 3.20 6.99 24.65
C SER A 125 1.73 7.37 24.88
N GLY A 126 1.13 6.88 25.96
CA GLY A 126 -0.29 7.11 26.25
C GLY A 126 -1.19 6.29 25.33
N GLY A 127 -0.77 5.07 25.00
CA GLY A 127 -1.59 4.09 24.26
C GLY A 127 -1.29 3.93 22.77
N SER A 128 -0.06 4.20 22.33
CA SER A 128 0.41 3.81 20.99
C SER A 128 1.16 2.48 21.08
N TYR A 129 0.59 1.44 20.49
CA TYR A 129 1.14 0.09 20.52
C TYR A 129 1.69 -0.29 19.15
N TRP A 130 2.83 -0.96 19.14
CA TRP A 130 3.63 -1.21 17.94
C TRP A 130 3.76 -2.70 17.68
N TYR A 131 3.54 -3.06 16.41
CA TYR A 131 3.46 -4.44 15.95
C TYR A 131 4.29 -4.63 14.68
N GLN A 132 5.01 -5.75 14.60
CA GLN A 132 5.62 -6.24 13.36
C GLN A 132 4.69 -7.30 12.73
N LEU A 133 4.71 -7.46 11.41
CA LEU A 133 3.86 -8.45 10.74
C LEU A 133 4.12 -9.88 11.22
N GLU A 134 5.36 -10.18 11.63
CA GLU A 134 5.77 -11.48 12.17
C GLU A 134 5.12 -11.82 13.52
N CYS A 135 4.38 -10.88 14.11
CA CYS A 135 3.53 -11.10 15.27
C CYS A 135 2.18 -11.76 14.92
N PHE A 136 1.87 -11.91 13.64
CA PHE A 136 0.61 -12.44 13.15
C PHE A 136 0.84 -13.66 12.27
N ASN A 137 -0.13 -14.58 12.28
CA ASN A 137 -0.26 -15.60 11.27
C ASN A 137 -1.29 -15.14 10.24
N CYS A 138 -0.78 -14.82 9.06
CA CYS A 138 -1.49 -14.49 7.85
C CYS A 138 -0.89 -15.37 6.73
#